data_AF-A0A0F3M6X2-F1
#
_entry.id   AF-A0A0F3M6X2-F1
#
_cell.length_a   1.000
_cell.length_b   1.000
_cell.length_c   1.000
_cell.angle_alpha   90.00
_cell.angle_beta   90.00
_cell.angle_gamma   90.00
#
_symmetry.space_group_name_H-M   'P 1'
#
loop_
_entity.id
_entity.type
_entity.pdbx_description
1 polymer ?
#
loop_
_entity_poly.entity_id
_entity_poly.type
_entity_poly.pdbx_seq_one_letter_code
_entity_poly.pdbx_strand_id
1 'polypeptide(L)'
;MNIRVLRFMIGLIALVNVNNIYAVEYELEADNLLKLEISDSGPTRINLKDEKINDIFMYPQNAAEVVVHESGFLFIVPREEENKVYLTVIGEYKTMKKIKLA
;
A
#
# COMPACT_ATOMS: atom_id res chain seq x y z
N MET A 1 24.21 -25.88 -24.67
CA MET A 1 23.18 -26.14 -23.65
C MET A 1 21.91 -26.63 -24.34
N ASN A 2 21.31 -27.74 -23.90
CA ASN A 2 20.19 -28.39 -24.60
C ASN A 2 18.87 -27.60 -24.41
N ILE A 3 18.08 -27.43 -25.47
CA ILE A 3 16.82 -26.65 -25.45
C ILE A 3 15.83 -27.16 -24.40
N ARG A 4 15.85 -28.46 -24.09
CA ARG A 4 15.02 -29.06 -23.03
C ARG A 4 15.40 -28.55 -21.64
N VAL A 5 16.70 -28.36 -21.39
CA VAL A 5 17.20 -27.84 -20.11
C VAL A 5 16.87 -26.36 -19.97
N LEU A 6 17.01 -25.58 -21.05
CA LEU A 6 16.67 -24.15 -21.05
C LEU A 6 15.18 -23.93 -20.73
N ARG A 7 14.28 -24.71 -21.35
CA ARG A 7 12.84 -24.63 -21.09
C ARG A 7 12.49 -24.98 -19.63
N PHE A 8 13.17 -25.97 -19.08
CA PHE A 8 12.97 -26.38 -17.68
C PHE A 8 13.42 -25.29 -16.72
N MET A 9 14.56 -24.64 -16.98
CA MET A 9 15.06 -23.53 -16.16
C MET A 9 14.14 -22.31 -16.22
N ILE A 10 13.59 -21.96 -17.38
CA ILE A 10 12.62 -20.86 -17.51
C ILE A 10 11.34 -21.17 -16.73
N GLY A 11 10.83 -22.41 -16.84
CA GLY A 11 9.66 -22.84 -16.08
C GLY A 11 9.91 -22.84 -14.57
N LEU A 12 11.10 -23.22 -14.13
CA LEU A 12 11.51 -23.19 -12.71
C LEU A 12 11.59 -21.75 -12.21
N ILE A 13 12.21 -20.83 -12.94
CA ILE A 13 12.30 -19.40 -12.59
C ILE A 13 10.90 -18.79 -12.46
N ALA A 14 9.99 -19.11 -13.38
CA ALA A 14 8.59 -18.65 -13.29
C ALA A 14 7.85 -19.24 -12.08
N LEU A 15 8.17 -20.47 -11.65
CA LEU A 15 7.57 -21.12 -10.50
C LEU A 15 8.08 -20.56 -9.16
N VAL A 16 9.33 -20.09 -9.12
CA VAL A 16 9.95 -19.51 -7.90
C VAL A 16 9.65 -18.00 -7.77
N ASN A 17 9.06 -17.38 -8.80
CA ASN A 17 8.67 -15.97 -8.78
C ASN A 17 7.35 -15.77 -8.00
N VAL A 18 7.38 -16.16 -6.73
CA VAL A 18 6.30 -15.90 -5.78
C VAL A 18 6.39 -14.43 -5.42
N ASN A 19 5.53 -13.61 -6.02
CA ASN A 19 5.36 -12.23 -5.60
C ASN A 19 4.99 -12.25 -4.11
N ASN A 20 5.89 -11.75 -3.25
CA ASN A 20 5.66 -11.68 -1.81
C ASN A 20 4.55 -10.65 -1.52
N ILE A 21 3.29 -11.10 -1.57
CA ILE A 21 2.15 -10.33 -1.09
C ILE A 21 2.18 -10.44 0.44
N TYR A 22 2.73 -9.41 1.08
CA TYR A 22 2.76 -9.30 2.53
C TYR A 22 1.63 -8.38 3.01
N ALA A 23 0.92 -8.79 4.05
CA ALA A 23 -0.13 -8.00 4.69
C ALA A 23 0.19 -7.86 6.17
N VAL A 24 0.04 -6.64 6.69
CA VAL A 24 0.25 -6.34 8.12
C VAL A 24 -1.01 -5.67 8.65
N GLU A 25 -1.48 -6.14 9.79
CA GLU A 25 -2.58 -5.52 10.51
C GLU A 25 -2.04 -4.70 11.67
N TYR A 26 -2.60 -3.51 11.86
CA TYR A 26 -2.27 -2.61 12.95
C TYR A 26 -3.54 -2.27 13.71
N GLU A 27 -3.54 -2.53 15.01
CA GLU A 27 -4.57 -2.02 15.89
C GLU A 27 -4.23 -0.56 16.25
N LEU A 28 -5.15 0.36 15.95
CA LEU A 28 -4.95 1.78 16.19
C LEU A 28 -6.02 2.28 17.15
N GLU A 29 -5.61 2.70 18.34
CA GLU A 29 -6.46 3.47 19.23
C GLU A 29 -6.88 4.80 18.58
N ALA A 30 -7.96 5.39 19.09
CA ALA A 30 -8.33 6.75 18.69
C ALA A 30 -7.17 7.71 19.00
N ASP A 31 -6.89 8.63 18.07
CA ASP A 31 -5.87 9.69 18.17
C ASP A 31 -4.39 9.32 18.04
N ASN A 32 -4.05 8.02 17.92
CA ASN A 32 -2.68 7.62 17.64
C ASN A 32 -2.28 7.80 16.17
N LEU A 33 -1.02 8.18 15.93
CA LEU A 33 -0.43 8.28 14.60
C LEU A 33 0.27 6.97 14.24
N LEU A 34 -0.24 6.28 13.22
CA LEU A 34 0.42 5.09 12.67
C LEU A 34 1.61 5.51 11.80
N LYS A 35 2.77 4.87 11.96
CA LYS A 35 3.88 5.03 11.02
C LYS A 35 3.96 3.78 10.15
N LEU A 36 3.90 3.96 8.83
CA LEU A 36 4.00 2.90 7.84
C LEU A 36 5.12 3.20 6.87
N GLU A 37 5.94 2.20 6.57
CA GLU A 37 6.81 2.22 5.41
C GLU A 37 6.02 1.74 4.20
N ILE A 38 6.16 2.45 3.08
CA ILE A 38 5.49 2.09 1.81
C ILE A 38 6.51 1.63 0.78
N SER A 39 6.07 0.78 -0.15
CA SER A 39 6.93 0.25 -1.21
C SER A 39 7.45 1.36 -2.13
N ASP A 40 8.74 1.30 -2.44
CA ASP A 40 9.45 2.13 -3.42
C ASP A 40 9.28 1.64 -4.87
N SER A 41 8.72 0.45 -5.04
CA SER A 41 8.71 -0.33 -6.29
C SER A 41 7.30 -0.60 -6.81
N GLY A 42 6.26 -0.18 -6.08
CA GLY A 42 4.88 -0.33 -6.50
C GLY A 42 3.85 0.23 -5.50
N PRO A 43 2.56 0.15 -5.83
CA PRO A 43 1.51 0.66 -4.99
C PRO A 43 1.39 -0.14 -3.69
N THR A 44 1.38 0.56 -2.57
CA THR A 44 1.01 -0.01 -1.28
C THR A 44 -0.49 0.09 -1.09
N ARG A 45 -1.13 -1.04 -0.75
CA ARG A 45 -2.58 -1.11 -0.48
C ARG A 45 -2.85 -0.95 1.01
N ILE A 46 -3.72 -0.01 1.37
CA ILE A 46 -4.18 0.24 2.73
C ILE A 46 -5.70 0.01 2.79
N ASN A 47 -6.17 -0.65 3.83
CA ASN A 47 -7.59 -0.87 4.11
C ASN A 47 -7.93 -0.54 5.57
N LEU A 48 -9.17 -0.15 5.81
CA LEU A 48 -9.75 -0.18 7.15
C LEU A 48 -10.46 -1.53 7.33
N LYS A 49 -10.35 -2.10 8.53
CA LYS A 49 -11.01 -3.35 8.86
C LYS A 49 -12.53 -3.11 8.94
N ASP A 50 -13.30 -3.96 8.27
CA ASP A 50 -14.77 -3.94 8.27
C ASP A 50 -15.41 -2.63 7.76
N GLU A 51 -14.63 -1.76 7.09
CA GLU A 51 -15.06 -0.44 6.66
C GLU A 51 -14.40 -0.04 5.34
N LYS A 52 -15.16 0.60 4.44
CA LYS A 52 -14.62 1.19 3.22
C LYS A 52 -13.98 2.54 3.51
N ILE A 53 -12.86 2.81 2.87
CA ILE A 53 -12.30 4.15 2.80
C ILE A 53 -13.11 4.96 1.79
N ASN A 54 -13.69 6.06 2.23
CA ASN A 54 -14.51 6.94 1.39
C ASN A 54 -13.76 8.21 0.98
N ASP A 55 -12.87 8.70 1.85
CA ASP A 55 -12.16 9.96 1.59
C ASP A 55 -10.79 9.96 2.27
N ILE A 56 -9.92 10.84 1.78
CA ILE A 56 -8.58 11.04 2.30
C ILE A 56 -8.20 12.52 2.34
N PHE A 57 -7.36 12.86 3.31
CA PHE A 57 -6.62 14.12 3.31
C PHE A 57 -5.13 13.84 3.33
N MET A 58 -4.38 14.52 2.47
CA MET A 58 -2.93 14.38 2.37
C MET A 58 -2.22 15.72 2.63
N TYR A 59 -1.11 15.64 3.37
CA TYR A 59 -0.17 16.74 3.53
C TYR A 59 1.30 16.24 3.48
N PRO A 60 2.20 16.90 2.75
CA PRO A 60 1.93 17.94 1.76
C PRO A 60 1.03 17.43 0.62
N GLN A 61 0.23 18.31 0.03
CA GLN A 61 -0.58 17.92 -1.12
C GLN A 61 0.32 17.48 -2.27
N ASN A 62 -0.09 16.43 -2.99
CA ASN A 62 0.65 15.85 -4.13
C ASN A 62 2.03 15.25 -3.79
N ALA A 63 2.31 14.94 -2.52
CA ALA A 63 3.57 14.29 -2.14
C ALA A 63 3.60 12.78 -2.50
N ALA A 64 2.45 12.18 -2.77
CA ALA A 64 2.33 10.82 -3.28
C ALA A 64 1.13 10.73 -4.24
N GLU A 65 1.15 9.74 -5.12
CA GLU A 65 -0.01 9.42 -5.95
C GLU A 65 -0.94 8.50 -5.19
N VAL A 66 -2.22 8.86 -5.14
CA VAL A 66 -3.20 8.15 -4.32
C VAL A 66 -4.51 7.96 -5.05
N VAL A 67 -5.07 6.77 -4.94
CA VAL A 67 -6.37 6.39 -5.48
C VAL A 67 -7.18 5.69 -4.41
N VAL A 68 -8.38 6.21 -4.13
CA VAL A 68 -9.42 5.47 -3.42
C VAL A 68 -10.19 4.65 -4.45
N HIS A 69 -10.04 3.34 -4.40
CA HIS A 69 -10.71 2.43 -5.32
C HIS A 69 -12.17 2.16 -4.88
N GLU A 70 -13.06 1.83 -5.82
CA GLU A 70 -14.49 1.58 -5.57
C GLU A 70 -14.75 0.45 -4.55
N SER A 71 -13.78 -0.44 -4.36
CA SER A 71 -13.83 -1.48 -3.32
C SER A 71 -13.66 -0.93 -1.89
N GLY A 72 -13.31 0.34 -1.73
CA GLY A 72 -12.99 0.97 -0.44
C GLY A 72 -11.53 0.80 0.01
N PHE A 73 -10.65 0.39 -0.91
CA PHE A 73 -9.21 0.29 -0.64
C PHE A 73 -8.49 1.53 -1.12
N LEU A 74 -7.44 1.90 -0.39
CA LEU A 74 -6.52 2.96 -0.76
C LEU A 74 -5.28 2.36 -1.40
N PHE A 75 -4.88 2.89 -2.54
CA PHE A 75 -3.59 2.60 -3.16
C PHE A 75 -2.74 3.84 -3.15
N ILE A 76 -1.50 3.72 -2.69
CA ILE A 76 -0.54 4.82 -2.61
C ILE A 76 0.80 4.44 -3.22
N VAL A 77 1.34 5.34 -4.03
CA VAL A 77 2.67 5.23 -4.64
C VAL A 77 3.47 6.47 -4.21
N PRO A 78 4.67 6.31 -3.61
CA PRO A 78 5.52 7.44 -3.30
C PRO A 78 5.94 8.16 -4.58
N ARG A 79 6.02 9.49 -4.54
CA ARG A 79 6.77 10.23 -5.56
C ARG A 79 8.23 10.26 -5.15
N GLU A 80 9.15 10.35 -6.11
CA GLU A 80 10.60 10.25 -5.89
C GLU A 80 11.20 11.26 -4.88
N GLU A 81 10.43 12.27 -4.45
CA GLU A 81 10.85 13.20 -3.42
C GLU A 81 10.62 12.61 -2.02
N GLU A 82 11.67 12.59 -1.17
CA GLU A 82 11.68 12.16 0.24
C GLU A 82 10.83 13.06 1.18
N ASN A 83 9.58 13.31 0.81
CA ASN A 83 8.67 14.11 1.60
C ASN A 83 7.94 13.21 2.60
N LYS A 84 8.06 13.53 3.89
CA LYS A 84 7.21 12.92 4.93
C LYS A 84 5.75 13.20 4.58
N VAL A 85 5.01 12.15 4.20
CA VAL A 85 3.60 12.26 3.87
C VAL A 85 2.77 11.92 5.10
N TYR A 86 1.83 12.81 5.40
CA TYR A 86 0.80 12.61 6.41
C TYR A 86 -0.53 12.41 5.69
N LEU A 87 -1.19 11.31 6.02
CA LEU A 87 -2.43 10.88 5.43
C LEU A 87 -3.48 10.73 6.53
N THR A 88 -4.62 11.37 6.37
CA THR A 88 -5.82 11.08 7.15
C THR A 88 -6.76 10.27 6.27
N VAL A 89 -7.15 9.10 6.75
CA VAL A 89 -8.08 8.20 6.08
C VAL A 89 -9.43 8.31 6.77
N ILE A 90 -10.49 8.51 5.99
CA ILE A 90 -11.86 8.63 6.47
C ILE A 90 -12.67 7.46 5.94
N GLY A 91 -13.17 6.64 6.86
CA GLY A 91 -14.02 5.52 6.53
C GLY A 91 -15.50 5.87 6.40
N GLU A 92 -16.27 4.94 5.86
CA GLU A 92 -17.72 5.02 5.65
C GLU A 92 -18.54 5.34 6.92
N TYR A 93 -18.14 4.79 8.05
CA TYR A 93 -18.72 5.02 9.37
C TYR A 93 -18.10 6.23 10.09
N LYS A 94 -17.41 7.11 9.33
CA LYS A 94 -16.71 8.30 9.82
C LYS A 94 -15.55 8.00 10.76
N THR A 95 -15.01 6.78 10.72
CA THR A 95 -13.75 6.47 11.39
C THR A 95 -12.65 7.32 10.77
N MET A 96 -11.85 7.96 11.62
CA MET A 96 -10.68 8.74 11.17
C MET A 96 -9.41 8.09 11.71
N LYS A 97 -8.46 7.82 10.80
CA LYS A 97 -7.13 7.30 11.15
C LYS A 97 -6.05 8.18 10.55
N LYS A 98 -5.01 8.46 11.34
CA LYS A 98 -3.86 9.27 10.93
C LYS A 98 -2.67 8.34 10.67
N ILE A 99 -2.08 8.48 9.51
CA ILE A 99 -0.95 7.68 9.03
C ILE A 99 0.17 8.62 8.62
N LYS A 100 1.38 8.32 9.04
CA LYS A 100 2.61 8.92 8.55
C LYS A 100 3.32 7.87 7.69
N LEU A 101 3.62 8.25 6.47
CA LEU A 101 4.35 7.42 5.53
C LEU A 101 5.83 7.80 5.61
N ALA A 102 6.65 6.76 5.69
CA ALA A 102 8.11 6.83 5.70
C ALA A 102 8.66 6.12 4.46
#